data_AF-A0A8H3ABX7-F1
#
_entry.id   AF-A0A8H3ABX7-F1
#
_cell.length_a   1.000
_cell.length_b   1.000
_cell.length_c   1.000
_cell.angle_alpha   90.00
_cell.angle_beta   90.00
_cell.angle_gamma   90.00
#
_symmetry.space_group_name_H-M   'P 1'
#
loop_
_entity.id
_entity.type
_entity.pdbx_description
1 polymer ?
#
loop_
_entity_poly.entity_id
_entity_poly.type
_entity_poly.pdbx_seq_one_letter_code
_entity_poly.pdbx_strand_id
1 'polypeptide(L)'
;MLTHSLDFLVDDTWERHVNTETFDKGCDECSREITIGHRFDDSRSDYYTCDIWWETDTSPYGPYDLDKLEPYFYYTGIRGHASRGPELVFRASRDVFPPPSGSHQRFRRMRLLPVYEHQKLSQDNRWATIRSKVVELLDQRDIKHSSIDLVRFSWDEIIEKEQNRNNEGVEENKDVEEDEYKKYANIKIAPYKKVVITPVTIWVGVLPDTLTREVASDSSNDILNLLKEHGIFDIEVAYRESVARSFSGPELFAPVRCSDPLQAVIDPVTTALGLPIAGLNTLKSQGTMGFFFRVDKALYAVTARHILFPEDQGNELHSYNSGPKKKVVLMGTEAFAYFLTSIKGHIGTQNYKISTLEEQVATLMARSEGGGSKAEQAASELWRLIAS
;
A
#
# COMPACT_ATOMS: atom_id res chain seq x y z
N MET A 1 47.37 -2.58 -7.01
CA MET A 1 46.95 -3.50 -8.09
C MET A 1 46.85 -4.90 -7.48
N LEU A 2 45.66 -5.25 -6.96
CA LEU A 2 45.28 -6.60 -6.54
C LEU A 2 43.76 -6.65 -6.63
N THR A 3 43.26 -7.18 -7.74
CA THR A 3 41.84 -7.43 -7.97
C THR A 3 41.50 -8.81 -7.44
N HIS A 4 40.77 -8.89 -6.32
CA HIS A 4 40.07 -10.12 -5.99
C HIS A 4 38.68 -10.06 -6.58
N SER A 5 38.48 -10.85 -7.65
CA SER A 5 37.14 -11.28 -8.04
C SER A 5 36.55 -12.05 -6.87
N LEU A 6 35.40 -11.62 -6.36
CA LEU A 6 34.54 -12.51 -5.59
C LEU A 6 33.73 -13.31 -6.60
N ASP A 7 34.30 -14.43 -7.04
CA ASP A 7 33.53 -15.44 -7.75
C ASP A 7 32.54 -16.01 -6.73
N PHE A 8 31.26 -15.64 -6.88
CA PHE A 8 30.18 -16.16 -6.05
C PHE A 8 30.08 -17.67 -6.31
N LEU A 9 30.52 -18.47 -5.35
CA LEU A 9 30.15 -19.88 -5.29
C LEU A 9 28.65 -19.97 -4.99
N VAL A 10 27.85 -19.98 -6.07
CA VAL A 10 26.48 -20.47 -6.00
C VAL A 10 26.58 -21.92 -5.53
N ASP A 11 25.93 -22.21 -4.41
CA ASP A 11 25.94 -23.54 -3.81
C ASP A 11 25.03 -24.45 -4.65
N ASP A 12 25.65 -25.21 -5.56
CA ASP A 12 25.10 -26.28 -6.41
C ASP A 12 24.01 -27.12 -5.73
N THR A 13 24.11 -27.30 -4.40
CA THR A 13 23.17 -28.07 -3.59
C THR A 13 21.76 -27.48 -3.61
N TRP A 14 21.62 -26.14 -3.62
CA TRP A 14 20.32 -25.46 -3.66
C TRP A 14 19.72 -25.43 -5.06
N GLU A 15 20.53 -25.20 -6.10
CA GLU A 15 20.05 -25.30 -7.48
C GLU A 15 19.55 -26.72 -7.78
N ARG A 16 20.24 -27.76 -7.30
CA ARG A 16 19.74 -29.14 -7.40
C ARG A 16 18.46 -29.35 -6.61
N HIS A 17 18.33 -28.76 -5.41
CA HIS A 17 17.13 -28.91 -4.58
C HIS A 17 15.86 -28.32 -5.22
N VAL A 18 15.94 -27.11 -5.78
CA VAL A 18 14.77 -26.45 -6.41
C VAL A 18 14.29 -27.16 -7.68
N ASN A 19 15.12 -27.98 -8.31
CA ASN A 19 14.79 -28.81 -9.46
C ASN A 19 14.31 -30.23 -9.10
N THR A 20 13.84 -30.46 -7.86
CA THR A 20 13.34 -31.78 -7.42
C THR A 20 11.81 -31.85 -7.37
N GLU A 21 11.26 -33.00 -7.74
CA GLU A 21 9.82 -33.30 -7.60
C GLU A 21 9.32 -33.14 -6.14
N THR A 22 10.21 -33.29 -5.15
CA THR A 22 9.90 -33.03 -3.72
C THR A 22 9.73 -31.53 -3.43
N PHE A 23 10.52 -30.67 -4.08
CA PHE A 23 10.35 -29.22 -4.00
C PHE A 23 9.04 -28.79 -4.67
N ASP A 24 8.75 -29.30 -5.87
CA ASP A 24 7.51 -29.00 -6.59
C ASP A 24 6.25 -29.40 -5.80
N LYS A 25 6.24 -30.60 -5.20
CA LYS A 25 5.13 -31.03 -4.31
C LYS A 25 4.93 -30.08 -3.13
N GLY A 26 6.01 -29.58 -2.53
CA GLY A 26 5.93 -28.58 -1.47
C GLY A 26 5.40 -27.22 -1.95
N CYS A 27 5.76 -26.79 -3.16
CA CYS A 27 5.22 -25.57 -3.79
C CYS A 27 3.71 -25.69 -4.07
N ASP A 28 3.30 -26.85 -4.56
CA ASP A 28 1.91 -27.23 -4.79
C ASP A 28 1.07 -27.24 -3.51
N GLU A 29 1.60 -27.81 -2.42
CA GLU A 29 0.97 -27.81 -1.10
C GLU A 29 0.80 -26.38 -0.57
N CYS A 30 1.87 -25.56 -0.59
CA CYS A 30 1.80 -24.15 -0.19
C CYS A 30 0.80 -23.35 -1.05
N SER A 31 0.72 -23.59 -2.36
CA SER A 31 -0.25 -22.94 -3.26
C SER A 31 -1.69 -23.32 -2.89
N ARG A 32 -1.94 -24.60 -2.56
CA ARG A 32 -3.26 -25.08 -2.10
C ARG A 32 -3.64 -24.46 -0.77
N GLU A 33 -2.74 -24.40 0.21
CA GLU A 33 -3.01 -23.77 1.51
C GLU A 33 -3.38 -22.29 1.38
N ILE A 34 -2.60 -21.51 0.60
CA ILE A 34 -2.89 -20.10 0.32
C ILE A 34 -4.24 -19.96 -0.42
N THR A 35 -4.51 -20.84 -1.40
CA THR A 35 -5.79 -20.84 -2.15
C THR A 35 -6.98 -21.23 -1.27
N ILE A 36 -6.82 -22.13 -0.30
CA ILE A 36 -7.87 -22.51 0.66
C ILE A 36 -8.15 -21.35 1.62
N GLY A 37 -7.10 -20.63 2.06
CA GLY A 37 -7.25 -19.34 2.76
C GLY A 37 -8.14 -18.38 1.97
N HIS A 38 -7.89 -18.21 0.67
CA HIS A 38 -8.70 -17.35 -0.20
C HIS A 38 -10.11 -17.91 -0.54
N ARG A 39 -10.33 -19.22 -0.59
CA ARG A 39 -11.68 -19.81 -0.85
C ARG A 39 -12.67 -19.64 0.31
N PHE A 40 -12.19 -19.38 1.53
CA PHE A 40 -13.03 -18.94 2.65
C PHE A 40 -13.19 -17.41 2.72
N ASP A 41 -12.53 -16.66 1.82
CA ASP A 41 -12.42 -15.20 1.87
C ASP A 41 -13.25 -14.49 0.78
N ASP A 42 -13.59 -15.18 -0.32
CA ASP A 42 -14.38 -14.60 -1.44
C ASP A 42 -15.90 -14.49 -1.17
N SER A 43 -16.33 -14.73 0.08
CA SER A 43 -17.71 -14.50 0.55
C SER A 43 -17.82 -13.79 1.91
N ARG A 44 -16.69 -13.32 2.45
CA ARG A 44 -16.66 -12.24 3.44
C ARG A 44 -16.59 -10.93 2.63
N SER A 45 -17.68 -10.22 2.35
CA SER A 45 -18.56 -9.64 3.38
C SER A 45 -17.85 -9.43 4.72
N ASP A 46 -16.70 -8.76 4.67
CA ASP A 46 -16.00 -8.22 5.83
C ASP A 46 -16.79 -7.04 6.43
N TYR A 47 -17.95 -7.39 6.97
CA TYR A 47 -18.30 -7.02 8.32
C TYR A 47 -17.28 -7.63 9.30
N TYR A 48 -16.01 -7.26 9.18
CA TYR A 48 -15.24 -7.00 10.39
C TYR A 48 -15.94 -5.83 11.06
N THR A 49 -16.89 -6.16 11.92
CA THR A 49 -17.18 -5.34 13.09
C THR A 49 -15.83 -4.98 13.64
N CYS A 50 -15.50 -3.70 13.57
CA CYS A 50 -14.31 -3.21 14.22
C CYS A 50 -14.64 -3.29 15.71
N ASP A 51 -14.33 -4.45 16.32
CA ASP A 51 -14.27 -4.60 17.76
C ASP A 51 -13.09 -3.73 18.21
N ILE A 52 -13.35 -2.42 18.25
CA ILE A 52 -12.56 -1.45 18.97
C ILE A 52 -12.81 -1.80 20.43
N TRP A 53 -11.95 -2.66 20.97
CA TRP A 53 -11.90 -2.92 22.40
C TRP A 53 -11.63 -1.59 23.09
N TRP A 54 -12.69 -1.01 23.63
CA TRP A 54 -12.67 0.13 24.54
C TRP A 54 -12.18 -0.34 25.91
N GLU A 55 -11.06 -1.06 25.98
CA GLU A 55 -10.46 -1.31 27.29
C GLU A 55 -9.94 0.02 27.83
N THR A 56 -10.67 0.43 28.86
CA THR A 56 -10.60 1.69 29.58
C THR A 56 -9.18 2.02 30.01
N ASP A 57 -8.63 3.13 29.52
CA ASP A 57 -8.48 4.26 30.43
C ASP A 57 -8.49 5.65 29.74
N THR A 58 -9.32 6.53 30.29
CA THR A 58 -9.31 8.01 30.13
C THR A 58 -9.11 8.62 28.71
N SER A 59 -10.18 8.68 27.92
CA SER A 59 -10.39 9.83 27.00
C SER A 59 -11.42 10.77 27.61
N PRO A 60 -11.15 12.09 27.75
CA PRO A 60 -12.07 13.02 28.40
C PRO A 60 -13.17 13.58 27.49
N TYR A 61 -13.30 13.12 26.25
CA TYR A 61 -14.22 13.69 25.25
C TYR A 61 -15.35 12.71 24.89
N GLY A 62 -16.58 13.07 25.28
CA GLY A 62 -17.81 12.38 24.90
C GLY A 62 -18.22 12.66 23.44
N PRO A 63 -19.46 12.27 23.03
CA PRO A 63 -19.91 12.29 21.63
C PRO A 63 -20.18 13.69 21.03
N TYR A 64 -19.52 14.73 21.53
CA TYR A 64 -19.71 16.14 21.17
C TYR A 64 -18.37 16.81 20.82
N ASP A 65 -17.74 16.36 19.74
CA ASP A 65 -16.76 17.14 18.97
C ASP A 65 -16.41 16.42 17.66
N LEU A 66 -17.28 16.53 16.65
CA LEU A 66 -17.02 15.94 15.33
C LEU A 66 -15.80 16.61 14.65
N ASP A 67 -15.56 17.88 14.94
CA ASP A 67 -14.44 18.66 14.42
C ASP A 67 -13.07 18.17 14.93
N LYS A 68 -13.04 17.44 16.07
CA LYS A 68 -11.82 16.79 16.58
C LYS A 68 -11.50 15.45 15.91
N LEU A 69 -12.39 14.90 15.08
CA LEU A 69 -12.14 13.61 14.42
C LEU A 69 -11.29 13.74 13.15
N GLU A 70 -11.36 14.87 12.45
CA GLU A 70 -10.63 15.06 11.19
C GLU A 70 -9.10 14.84 11.35
N PRO A 71 -8.40 15.42 12.34
CA PRO A 71 -6.95 15.20 12.54
C PRO A 71 -6.54 13.72 12.51
N TYR A 72 -7.27 12.89 13.26
CA TYR A 72 -6.95 11.47 13.46
C TYR A 72 -7.39 10.54 12.32
N PHE A 73 -8.35 10.96 11.49
CA PHE A 73 -9.02 10.08 10.52
C PHE A 73 -8.96 10.57 9.08
N TYR A 74 -8.47 11.77 8.79
CA TYR A 74 -8.40 12.30 7.42
C TYR A 74 -7.62 11.37 6.47
N TYR A 75 -6.46 10.88 6.91
CA TYR A 75 -5.58 10.00 6.13
C TYR A 75 -5.83 8.49 6.32
N THR A 76 -7.02 8.11 6.80
CA THR A 76 -7.40 6.70 7.00
C THR A 76 -7.22 5.90 5.71
N GLY A 77 -6.58 4.73 5.79
CA GLY A 77 -6.34 3.83 4.66
C GLY A 77 -4.96 3.92 4.01
N ILE A 78 -4.19 5.00 4.21
CA ILE A 78 -2.89 5.20 3.55
C ILE A 78 -1.83 4.14 3.97
N ARG A 79 -1.95 3.55 5.17
CA ARG A 79 -1.09 2.44 5.64
C ARG A 79 -1.81 1.08 5.67
N GLY A 80 -2.87 0.90 4.88
CA GLY A 80 -3.62 -0.36 4.77
C GLY A 80 -5.03 -0.34 5.39
N HIS A 81 -5.72 -1.49 5.27
CA HIS A 81 -7.20 -1.64 5.33
C HIS A 81 -7.91 -1.13 6.60
N ALA A 82 -7.20 -0.97 7.72
CA ALA A 82 -7.73 -0.47 9.00
C ALA A 82 -6.84 0.61 9.67
N SER A 83 -5.88 1.18 8.94
CA SER A 83 -4.94 2.16 9.51
C SER A 83 -5.51 3.58 9.55
N ARG A 84 -5.29 4.31 10.66
CA ARG A 84 -5.65 5.74 10.79
C ARG A 84 -4.86 6.69 9.87
N GLY A 85 -3.66 6.27 9.44
CA GLY A 85 -2.71 7.10 8.71
C GLY A 85 -1.84 7.96 9.65
N PRO A 86 -1.05 8.91 9.11
CA PRO A 86 -0.46 10.00 9.90
C PRO A 86 -1.54 11.00 10.35
N GLU A 87 -1.30 11.70 11.45
CA GLU A 87 -2.21 12.75 11.93
C GLU A 87 -2.13 14.01 11.06
N LEU A 88 -3.28 14.63 10.76
CA LEU A 88 -3.41 15.87 10.00
C LEU A 88 -3.35 17.08 10.94
N VAL A 89 -2.32 17.92 10.77
CA VAL A 89 -2.17 19.20 11.47
C VAL A 89 -3.06 20.27 10.82
N PHE A 90 -2.97 20.41 9.50
CA PHE A 90 -3.70 21.40 8.69
C PHE A 90 -3.79 21.00 7.22
N ARG A 91 -4.83 21.42 6.50
CA ARG A 91 -4.92 21.35 5.04
C ARG A 91 -5.57 22.61 4.48
N ALA A 92 -5.06 23.09 3.35
CA ALA A 92 -5.65 24.18 2.58
C ALA A 92 -6.76 23.72 1.59
N SER A 93 -6.99 22.39 1.48
CA SER A 93 -7.98 21.83 0.56
C SER A 93 -9.41 22.23 0.92
N ARG A 94 -10.25 22.46 -0.10
CA ARG A 94 -11.68 22.76 0.05
C ARG A 94 -12.58 21.53 0.18
N ASP A 95 -11.99 20.34 0.13
CA ASP A 95 -12.68 19.08 0.43
C ASP A 95 -13.34 19.12 1.82
N VAL A 96 -14.47 18.44 1.98
CA VAL A 96 -15.20 18.35 3.25
C VAL A 96 -14.99 16.95 3.81
N PHE A 97 -14.39 16.85 5.00
CA PHE A 97 -14.20 15.57 5.68
C PHE A 97 -15.56 15.03 6.17
N PRO A 98 -16.03 13.88 5.68
CA PRO A 98 -17.28 13.29 6.16
C PRO A 98 -17.01 12.57 7.48
N PRO A 99 -17.72 12.88 8.58
CA PRO A 99 -17.58 12.12 9.81
C PRO A 99 -18.02 10.65 9.60
N PRO A 100 -17.43 9.69 10.32
CA PRO A 100 -17.77 8.28 10.20
C PRO A 100 -19.26 8.07 10.49
N SER A 101 -19.96 7.41 9.57
CA SER A 101 -21.42 7.31 9.57
C SER A 101 -21.92 5.87 9.48
N GLY A 102 -23.14 5.66 10.00
CA GLY A 102 -23.80 4.36 10.11
C GLY A 102 -23.29 3.51 11.29
N SER A 103 -24.01 2.42 11.58
CA SER A 103 -23.71 1.48 12.69
C SER A 103 -22.35 0.77 12.58
N HIS A 104 -21.70 0.86 11.42
CA HIS A 104 -20.38 0.26 11.14
C HIS A 104 -19.27 1.32 10.96
N GLN A 105 -19.56 2.59 11.30
CA GLN A 105 -18.61 3.72 11.25
C GLN A 105 -17.75 3.73 9.98
N ARG A 106 -18.37 3.88 8.82
CA ARG A 106 -17.64 3.85 7.54
C ARG A 106 -16.76 5.09 7.39
N PHE A 107 -15.45 4.91 7.48
CA PHE A 107 -14.45 5.94 7.20
C PHE A 107 -14.22 6.10 5.69
N ARG A 108 -13.98 7.33 5.24
CA ARG A 108 -13.38 7.57 3.92
C ARG A 108 -11.98 6.94 3.91
N ARG A 109 -11.67 6.14 2.89
CA ARG A 109 -10.37 5.47 2.74
C ARG A 109 -9.54 6.13 1.66
N MET A 110 -8.52 6.89 2.07
CA MET A 110 -7.54 7.50 1.19
C MET A 110 -6.48 6.50 0.71
N ARG A 111 -6.08 6.66 -0.54
CA ARG A 111 -4.92 6.02 -1.17
C ARG A 111 -3.94 7.11 -1.62
N LEU A 112 -2.67 6.97 -1.30
CA LEU A 112 -1.61 7.85 -1.78
C LEU A 112 -1.29 7.52 -3.24
N LEU A 113 -1.20 8.53 -4.09
CA LEU A 113 -0.86 8.41 -5.51
C LEU A 113 0.38 9.27 -5.83
N PRO A 114 1.33 8.76 -6.62
CA PRO A 114 2.45 9.54 -7.13
C PRO A 114 1.98 10.59 -8.16
N VAL A 115 2.75 11.69 -8.28
CA VAL A 115 2.49 12.76 -9.25
C VAL A 115 3.34 12.54 -10.49
N TYR A 116 2.77 11.83 -11.46
CA TYR A 116 3.34 11.75 -12.81
C TYR A 116 2.97 13.00 -13.63
N GLU A 117 3.95 13.54 -14.35
CA GLU A 117 3.78 14.53 -15.42
C GLU A 117 2.93 15.76 -15.06
N HIS A 118 3.25 16.43 -13.95
CA HIS A 118 2.67 17.75 -13.66
C HIS A 118 3.18 18.78 -14.67
N GLN A 119 2.25 19.33 -15.47
CA GLN A 119 2.52 20.24 -16.60
C GLN A 119 3.59 21.32 -16.34
N LYS A 120 3.67 21.88 -15.12
CA LYS A 120 4.67 22.89 -14.75
C LYS A 120 5.77 22.35 -13.85
N LEU A 121 5.45 21.56 -12.82
CA LEU A 121 6.45 21.11 -11.82
C LEU A 121 7.40 20.02 -12.33
N SER A 122 6.99 19.21 -13.31
CA SER A 122 7.83 18.15 -13.90
C SER A 122 8.80 18.66 -14.97
N GLN A 123 8.68 19.92 -15.40
CA GLN A 123 9.59 20.54 -16.38
C GLN A 123 10.83 21.10 -15.70
N ASP A 124 11.98 21.07 -16.38
CA ASP A 124 13.22 21.80 -16.05
C ASP A 124 13.66 21.76 -14.58
N ASN A 125 13.46 20.62 -13.91
CA ASN A 125 13.73 20.42 -12.48
C ASN A 125 13.01 21.43 -11.56
N ARG A 126 11.93 22.04 -12.02
CA ARG A 126 11.21 23.14 -11.35
C ARG A 126 10.68 22.74 -9.97
N TRP A 127 10.27 21.48 -9.78
CA TRP A 127 9.92 20.97 -8.45
C TRP A 127 11.06 21.08 -7.45
N ALA A 128 12.31 20.76 -7.80
CA ALA A 128 13.43 20.89 -6.87
C ALA A 128 13.69 22.34 -6.46
N THR A 129 13.58 23.28 -7.42
CA THR A 129 13.70 24.72 -7.17
C THR A 129 12.58 25.23 -6.26
N ILE A 130 11.33 24.85 -6.53
CA ILE A 130 10.18 25.21 -5.67
C ILE A 130 10.33 24.59 -4.29
N ARG A 131 10.68 23.30 -4.19
CA ARG A 131 10.89 22.60 -2.91
C ARG A 131 11.97 23.26 -2.07
N SER A 132 13.06 23.76 -2.68
CA SER A 132 14.10 24.51 -1.97
C SER A 132 13.58 25.84 -1.40
N LYS A 133 12.81 26.60 -2.19
CA LYS A 133 12.14 27.82 -1.70
C LYS A 133 11.07 27.54 -0.63
N VAL A 134 10.41 26.38 -0.67
CA VAL A 134 9.51 25.94 0.39
C VAL A 134 10.28 25.65 1.69
N VAL A 135 11.47 25.04 1.62
CA VAL A 135 12.36 24.90 2.80
C VAL A 135 12.71 26.29 3.36
N GLU A 136 13.10 27.25 2.52
CA GLU A 136 13.41 28.62 2.95
C GLU A 136 12.22 29.30 3.69
N LEU A 137 10.98 29.10 3.22
CA LEU A 137 9.77 29.62 3.88
C LEU A 137 9.45 28.91 5.21
N LEU A 138 9.75 27.61 5.31
CA LEU A 138 9.59 26.85 6.55
C LEU A 138 10.63 27.28 7.59
N ASP A 139 11.89 27.43 7.18
CA ASP A 139 13.00 27.92 8.02
C ASP A 139 12.74 29.34 8.55
N GLN A 140 12.20 30.25 7.71
CA GLN A 140 11.80 31.60 8.11
C GLN A 140 10.75 31.64 9.23
N ARG A 141 9.98 30.56 9.40
CA ARG A 141 8.96 30.41 10.45
C ARG A 141 9.39 29.45 11.58
N ASP A 142 10.66 29.01 11.60
CA ASP A 142 11.19 27.97 12.51
C ASP A 142 10.41 26.64 12.46
N ILE A 143 9.81 26.31 11.31
CA ILE A 143 9.01 25.10 11.12
C ILE A 143 9.91 23.91 10.77
N LYS A 144 10.18 23.07 11.76
CA LYS A 144 11.00 21.86 11.60
C LYS A 144 10.25 20.77 10.85
N HIS A 145 10.66 20.51 9.62
CA HIS A 145 10.09 19.46 8.78
C HIS A 145 10.96 18.18 8.76
N SER A 146 10.31 17.02 8.58
CA SER A 146 10.96 15.73 8.31
C SER A 146 10.80 15.26 6.86
N SER A 147 9.78 15.70 6.13
CA SER A 147 9.65 15.51 4.68
C SER A 147 8.88 16.64 4.00
N ILE A 148 9.10 16.80 2.69
CA ILE A 148 8.33 17.68 1.81
C ILE A 148 8.12 16.89 0.53
N ASP A 149 6.90 16.38 0.37
CA ASP A 149 6.52 15.40 -0.64
C ASP A 149 5.54 16.02 -1.65
N LEU A 150 5.56 15.57 -2.90
CA LEU A 150 4.60 15.99 -3.93
C LEU A 150 3.71 14.80 -4.29
N VAL A 151 2.44 14.87 -3.89
CA VAL A 151 1.54 13.70 -3.89
C VAL A 151 0.17 14.04 -4.48
N ARG A 152 -0.62 13.01 -4.79
CA ARG A 152 -2.08 13.09 -4.93
C ARG A 152 -2.72 12.10 -3.96
N PHE A 153 -3.98 12.30 -3.65
CA PHE A 153 -4.79 11.31 -2.93
C PHE A 153 -5.95 10.86 -3.80
N SER A 154 -6.48 9.68 -3.51
CA SER A 154 -7.74 9.20 -4.08
C SER A 154 -8.56 8.40 -3.08
N TRP A 155 -9.87 8.35 -3.25
CA TRP A 155 -10.77 7.52 -2.45
C TRP A 155 -11.98 7.09 -3.29
N ASP A 156 -12.67 6.05 -2.81
CA ASP A 156 -13.90 5.56 -3.43
C ASP A 156 -15.10 6.29 -2.80
N GLU A 157 -15.87 6.99 -3.61
CA GLU A 157 -17.15 7.60 -3.26
C GLU A 157 -18.29 6.61 -3.60
N ILE A 158 -19.14 6.34 -2.61
CA ILE A 158 -20.34 5.50 -2.76
C ILE A 158 -21.48 6.38 -3.30
N ILE A 159 -21.94 6.10 -4.51
CA ILE A 159 -23.15 6.71 -5.05
C ILE A 159 -24.32 5.74 -4.80
N GLU A 160 -25.13 6.06 -3.78
CA GLU A 160 -26.46 5.48 -3.64
C GLU A 160 -27.37 6.12 -4.70
N LYS A 161 -27.87 5.34 -5.66
CA LYS A 161 -28.90 5.84 -6.57
C LYS A 161 -30.19 5.98 -5.79
N GLU A 162 -30.63 7.22 -5.56
CA GLU A 162 -32.00 7.48 -5.12
C GLU A 162 -32.98 6.81 -6.08
N GLN A 163 -33.87 5.98 -5.54
CA GLN A 163 -35.00 5.46 -6.29
C GLN A 163 -36.02 6.59 -6.47
N ASN A 164 -35.83 7.42 -7.50
CA ASN A 164 -36.90 8.25 -8.04
C ASN A 164 -37.97 7.32 -8.64
N ARG A 165 -38.86 6.81 -7.78
CA ARG A 165 -40.20 6.34 -8.16
C ARG A 165 -41.06 7.56 -8.50
N ASN A 166 -40.72 8.20 -9.62
CA ASN A 166 -41.65 9.07 -10.32
C ASN A 166 -42.70 8.14 -10.95
N ASN A 167 -43.77 7.89 -10.19
CA ASN A 167 -45.02 7.35 -10.75
C ASN A 167 -45.65 8.43 -11.63
N GLU A 168 -45.16 8.58 -12.86
CA GLU A 168 -45.86 9.31 -13.92
C GLU A 168 -46.24 8.32 -15.04
N GLY A 169 -47.52 8.36 -15.40
CA GLY A 169 -48.27 7.23 -15.91
C GLY A 169 -47.79 6.64 -17.25
N VAL A 170 -47.90 5.32 -17.32
CA VAL A 170 -48.19 4.60 -18.56
C VAL A 170 -49.46 3.78 -18.29
N GLU A 171 -50.44 3.90 -19.20
CA GLU A 171 -51.76 3.31 -19.06
C GLU A 171 -51.75 1.78 -19.12
N GLU A 172 -52.81 1.18 -18.55
CA GLU A 172 -53.03 -0.26 -18.56
C GLU A 172 -53.05 -0.83 -19.99
N ASN A 173 -52.27 -1.89 -20.23
CA ASN A 173 -52.66 -2.95 -21.14
C ASN A 173 -52.30 -4.31 -20.53
N LYS A 174 -53.19 -5.28 -20.72
CA LYS A 174 -53.24 -6.54 -19.95
C LYS A 174 -52.48 -7.68 -20.64
N ASP A 175 -52.35 -8.77 -19.89
CA ASP A 175 -52.08 -10.14 -20.37
C ASP A 175 -50.63 -10.49 -20.77
N VAL A 176 -49.72 -10.51 -19.78
CA VAL A 176 -48.55 -11.43 -19.75
C VAL A 176 -48.36 -11.97 -18.31
N GLU A 177 -47.96 -13.23 -18.18
CA GLU A 177 -47.95 -14.05 -16.95
C GLU A 177 -47.14 -13.46 -15.77
N GLU A 178 -47.68 -13.57 -14.55
CA GLU A 178 -47.31 -12.73 -13.40
C GLU A 178 -46.17 -13.27 -12.48
N ASP A 179 -45.56 -14.41 -12.84
CA ASP A 179 -44.77 -15.21 -11.89
C ASP A 179 -43.24 -15.16 -12.07
N GLU A 180 -42.69 -14.75 -13.22
CA GLU A 180 -41.21 -14.76 -13.40
C GLU A 180 -40.49 -13.46 -12.97
N TYR A 181 -41.22 -12.34 -12.80
CA TYR A 181 -40.60 -11.04 -12.51
C TYR A 181 -40.38 -10.73 -11.01
N LYS A 182 -40.91 -11.55 -10.09
CA LYS A 182 -40.71 -11.36 -8.63
C LYS A 182 -39.35 -11.91 -8.13
N LYS A 183 -38.63 -12.69 -8.94
CA LYS A 183 -37.36 -13.35 -8.56
C LYS A 183 -36.16 -12.41 -8.50
N TYR A 184 -36.18 -11.28 -9.22
CA TYR A 184 -35.06 -10.33 -9.29
C TYR A 184 -35.24 -9.07 -8.43
N ALA A 185 -36.41 -8.88 -7.81
CA ALA A 185 -36.76 -7.69 -7.03
C ALA A 185 -35.87 -7.43 -5.80
N ASN A 186 -35.13 -8.44 -5.34
CA ASN A 186 -34.29 -8.38 -4.13
C ASN A 186 -32.78 -8.35 -4.40
N ILE A 187 -32.33 -8.20 -5.65
CA ILE A 187 -30.90 -7.95 -5.92
C ILE A 187 -30.57 -6.52 -5.45
N LYS A 188 -30.00 -6.41 -4.25
CA LYS A 188 -29.30 -5.19 -3.82
C LYS A 188 -28.11 -4.99 -4.76
N ILE A 189 -28.30 -4.16 -5.79
CA ILE A 189 -27.22 -3.71 -6.66
C ILE A 189 -26.15 -3.08 -5.76
N ALA A 190 -24.94 -3.63 -5.78
CA ALA A 190 -23.84 -3.09 -5.00
C ALA A 190 -23.59 -1.63 -5.39
N PRO A 191 -23.36 -0.72 -4.44
CA PRO A 191 -23.21 0.69 -4.73
C PRO A 191 -22.08 0.92 -5.73
N TYR A 192 -22.35 1.74 -6.76
CA TYR A 192 -21.33 2.12 -7.73
C TYR A 192 -20.25 2.96 -7.03
N LYS A 193 -19.01 2.47 -7.10
CA LYS A 193 -17.84 3.17 -6.56
C LYS A 193 -17.27 4.12 -7.61
N LYS A 194 -17.35 5.42 -7.35
CA LYS A 194 -16.68 6.44 -8.15
C LYS A 194 -15.34 6.79 -7.50
N VAL A 195 -14.24 6.65 -8.23
CA VAL A 195 -12.93 7.09 -7.72
C VAL A 195 -12.84 8.60 -7.81
N VAL A 196 -12.64 9.25 -6.66
CA VAL A 196 -12.29 10.68 -6.56
C VAL A 196 -10.77 10.78 -6.50
N ILE A 197 -10.18 11.76 -7.19
CA ILE A 197 -8.75 12.07 -7.18
C ILE A 197 -8.59 13.55 -6.83
N THR A 198 -7.69 13.87 -5.89
CA THR A 198 -7.43 15.25 -5.47
C THR A 198 -6.58 16.02 -6.50
N PRO A 199 -6.55 17.36 -6.40
CA PRO A 199 -5.42 18.14 -6.92
C PRO A 199 -4.07 17.62 -6.38
N VAL A 200 -2.97 18.11 -6.96
CA VAL A 200 -1.64 17.83 -6.42
C VAL A 200 -1.50 18.52 -5.06
N THR A 201 -0.89 17.84 -4.10
CA THR A 201 -0.66 18.37 -2.75
C THR A 201 0.84 18.42 -2.47
N ILE A 202 1.34 19.58 -2.02
CA ILE A 202 2.60 19.65 -1.28
C ILE A 202 2.30 19.17 0.15
N TRP A 203 2.82 18.01 0.49
CA TRP A 203 2.56 17.34 1.75
C TRP A 203 3.80 17.46 2.64
N VAL A 204 3.69 18.33 3.64
CA VAL A 204 4.79 18.63 4.56
C VAL A 204 4.64 17.74 5.79
N GLY A 205 5.67 16.92 6.04
CA GLY A 205 5.80 16.18 7.28
C GLY A 205 6.51 17.04 8.33
N VAL A 206 5.86 17.29 9.47
CA VAL A 206 6.45 17.98 10.64
C VAL A 206 6.53 17.04 11.84
N LEU A 207 7.36 17.36 12.83
CA LEU A 207 7.46 16.53 14.03
C LEU A 207 6.17 16.62 14.87
N PRO A 208 5.75 15.54 15.56
CA PRO A 208 4.58 15.57 16.42
C PRO A 208 4.58 16.71 17.43
N ASP A 209 3.41 17.32 17.67
CA ASP A 209 3.19 18.44 18.61
C ASP A 209 4.04 19.72 18.35
N THR A 210 4.81 19.80 17.26
CA THR A 210 5.72 20.95 17.00
C THR A 210 5.12 22.12 16.23
N LEU A 211 3.94 21.96 15.62
CA LEU A 211 3.33 22.96 14.76
C LEU A 211 1.83 23.11 15.05
N THR A 212 1.39 24.32 15.38
CA THR A 212 -0.04 24.60 15.56
C THR A 212 -0.75 24.81 14.23
N ARG A 213 -2.08 24.63 14.22
CA ARG A 213 -2.92 24.78 13.02
C ARG A 213 -2.82 26.18 12.40
N GLU A 214 -2.67 27.21 13.23
CA GLU A 214 -2.59 28.62 12.82
C GLU A 214 -1.28 28.88 12.07
N VAL A 215 -0.14 28.43 12.62
CA VAL A 215 1.17 28.59 11.98
C VAL A 215 1.26 27.75 10.70
N ALA A 216 0.67 26.55 10.68
CA ALA A 216 0.55 25.73 9.48
C ALA A 216 -0.33 26.38 8.39
N SER A 217 -1.40 27.08 8.79
CA SER A 217 -2.27 27.86 7.89
C SER A 217 -1.52 29.03 7.26
N ASP A 218 -0.83 29.84 8.08
CA ASP A 218 -0.05 30.97 7.59
C ASP A 218 1.09 30.52 6.66
N SER A 219 1.82 29.47 7.03
CA SER A 219 2.87 28.90 6.17
C SER A 219 2.30 28.32 4.86
N SER A 220 1.10 27.72 4.91
CA SER A 220 0.40 27.30 3.69
C SER A 220 0.10 28.48 2.76
N ASN A 221 -0.29 29.64 3.30
CA ASN A 221 -0.54 30.84 2.52
C ASN A 221 0.73 31.37 1.86
N ASP A 222 1.87 31.36 2.55
CA ASP A 222 3.16 31.77 1.97
C ASP A 222 3.59 30.83 0.83
N ILE A 223 3.48 29.51 1.02
CA ILE A 223 3.77 28.50 -0.01
C ILE A 223 2.83 28.67 -1.22
N LEU A 224 1.53 28.90 -0.98
CA LEU A 224 0.57 29.15 -2.06
C LEU A 224 0.85 30.47 -2.80
N ASN A 225 1.35 31.50 -2.12
CA ASN A 225 1.74 32.76 -2.76
C ASN A 225 3.01 32.59 -3.60
N LEU A 226 4.03 31.89 -3.09
CA LEU A 226 5.20 31.47 -3.85
C LEU A 226 4.81 30.70 -5.13
N LEU A 227 3.85 29.76 -5.04
CA LEU A 227 3.36 29.02 -6.21
C LEU A 227 2.68 29.94 -7.23
N LYS A 228 1.84 30.89 -6.79
CA LYS A 228 1.19 31.90 -7.67
C LYS A 228 2.20 32.76 -8.42
N GLU A 229 3.28 33.19 -7.78
CA GLU A 229 4.38 33.94 -8.44
C GLU A 229 5.01 33.14 -9.59
N HIS A 230 5.09 31.82 -9.45
CA HIS A 230 5.57 30.91 -10.49
C HIS A 230 4.45 30.47 -11.45
N GLY A 231 3.25 31.04 -11.34
CA GLY A 231 2.08 30.77 -12.17
C GLY A 231 1.45 29.40 -11.95
N ILE A 232 1.60 28.82 -10.76
CA ILE A 232 1.08 27.49 -10.38
C ILE A 232 -0.11 27.69 -9.44
N PHE A 233 -1.24 27.07 -9.75
CA PHE A 233 -2.53 27.34 -9.09
C PHE A 233 -3.32 26.06 -8.75
N ASP A 234 -2.92 24.92 -9.34
CA ASP A 234 -3.54 23.61 -9.29
C ASP A 234 -2.96 22.71 -8.17
N ILE A 235 -2.46 23.35 -7.11
CA ILE A 235 -1.77 22.71 -5.99
C ILE A 235 -2.39 23.14 -4.65
N GLU A 236 -2.57 22.16 -3.77
CA GLU A 236 -2.95 22.32 -2.37
C GLU A 236 -1.72 22.14 -1.45
N VAL A 237 -1.82 22.61 -0.21
CA VAL A 237 -0.79 22.39 0.82
C VAL A 237 -1.45 21.69 2.01
N ALA A 238 -0.78 20.68 2.56
CA ALA A 238 -1.23 20.00 3.77
C ALA A 238 -0.04 19.60 4.66
N TYR A 239 -0.26 19.71 5.97
CA TYR A 239 0.69 19.40 7.03
C TYR A 239 0.25 18.17 7.79
N ARG A 240 1.18 17.24 8.00
CA ARG A 240 0.96 16.02 8.78
C ARG A 240 2.08 15.78 9.76
N GLU A 241 1.80 15.00 10.79
CA GLU A 241 2.83 14.51 11.69
C GLU A 241 3.69 13.42 11.04
N SER A 242 4.99 13.43 11.36
CA SER A 242 6.02 12.77 10.58
C SER A 242 7.38 12.77 11.27
N VAL A 243 8.14 11.69 11.11
CA VAL A 243 9.52 11.55 11.61
C VAL A 243 10.39 11.01 10.47
N ALA A 244 11.72 11.20 10.53
CA ALA A 244 12.70 10.53 9.65
C ALA A 244 13.53 9.48 10.46
N ARG A 245 13.92 8.35 9.84
CA ARG A 245 14.71 7.21 10.38
C ARG A 245 15.75 6.75 9.33
N SER A 246 16.73 5.87 9.59
CA SER A 246 17.64 5.36 8.52
C SER A 246 18.06 3.88 8.53
N PHE A 247 18.88 3.32 7.58
CA PHE A 247 19.62 2.01 7.60
C PHE A 247 20.73 1.79 6.52
N SER A 248 21.68 0.85 6.73
CA SER A 248 22.76 0.45 5.77
C SER A 248 23.13 -1.07 5.82
N GLY A 249 23.46 -1.69 4.67
CA GLY A 249 23.82 -3.11 4.49
C GLY A 249 24.34 -3.41 3.06
N PRO A 250 24.61 -4.68 2.65
CA PRO A 250 24.85 -5.01 1.24
C PRO A 250 23.65 -4.59 0.39
N GLU A 251 23.88 -4.24 -0.88
CA GLU A 251 22.84 -3.61 -1.70
C GLU A 251 21.68 -4.58 -1.93
N LEU A 252 20.53 -4.22 -1.35
CA LEU A 252 19.29 -4.95 -1.45
C LEU A 252 18.75 -4.80 -2.87
N PHE A 253 17.98 -5.79 -3.34
CA PHE A 253 17.43 -5.74 -4.68
C PHE A 253 16.67 -4.43 -4.91
N ALA A 254 16.93 -3.79 -6.05
CA ALA A 254 16.18 -2.62 -6.45
C ALA A 254 14.71 -3.00 -6.66
N PRO A 255 13.73 -2.17 -6.23
CA PRO A 255 12.33 -2.39 -6.54
C PRO A 255 12.11 -2.55 -8.04
N VAL A 256 11.42 -3.62 -8.42
CA VAL A 256 11.06 -3.89 -9.82
C VAL A 256 9.72 -3.26 -10.17
N ARG A 257 9.35 -3.27 -11.45
CA ARG A 257 8.05 -2.77 -11.89
C ARG A 257 6.96 -3.77 -11.49
N CYS A 258 5.72 -3.30 -11.34
CA CYS A 258 4.57 -4.19 -11.09
C CYS A 258 4.23 -5.14 -12.25
N SER A 259 4.88 -4.98 -13.40
CA SER A 259 4.84 -5.90 -14.55
C SER A 259 5.96 -6.93 -14.54
N ASP A 260 6.86 -6.89 -13.55
CA ASP A 260 8.00 -7.81 -13.46
C ASP A 260 7.56 -9.14 -12.82
N PRO A 261 7.82 -10.30 -13.45
CA PRO A 261 7.39 -11.59 -12.92
C PRO A 261 8.05 -11.94 -11.58
N LEU A 262 9.16 -11.29 -11.21
CA LEU A 262 9.85 -11.50 -9.94
C LEU A 262 9.40 -10.52 -8.85
N GLN A 263 8.42 -9.63 -9.09
CA GLN A 263 7.97 -8.64 -8.10
C GLN A 263 7.64 -9.27 -6.73
N ALA A 264 6.87 -10.35 -6.71
CA ALA A 264 6.47 -11.02 -5.46
C ALA A 264 7.65 -11.61 -4.67
N VAL A 265 8.78 -11.88 -5.34
CA VAL A 265 10.03 -12.38 -4.74
C VAL A 265 10.93 -11.23 -4.31
N ILE A 266 10.97 -10.14 -5.08
CA ILE A 266 11.89 -9.01 -4.88
C ILE A 266 11.34 -8.01 -3.85
N ASP A 267 10.08 -7.62 -3.94
CA ASP A 267 9.49 -6.54 -3.13
C ASP A 267 9.74 -6.71 -1.61
N PRO A 268 9.56 -7.91 -1.00
CA PRO A 268 9.78 -8.13 0.44
C PRO A 268 11.24 -8.07 0.89
N VAL A 269 12.21 -8.07 -0.04
CA VAL A 269 13.65 -7.93 0.22
C VAL A 269 14.22 -6.59 -0.26
N THR A 270 13.36 -5.61 -0.56
CA THR A 270 13.78 -4.25 -0.94
C THR A 270 13.72 -3.24 0.20
N THR A 271 14.48 -2.14 0.08
CA THR A 271 14.42 -1.00 1.01
C THR A 271 13.10 -0.22 0.97
N ALA A 272 12.25 -0.44 -0.06
CA ALA A 272 11.11 0.43 -0.35
C ALA A 272 9.90 0.22 0.57
N LEU A 273 9.73 -0.99 1.12
CA LEU A 273 8.56 -1.38 1.92
C LEU A 273 8.86 -1.58 3.42
N GLY A 274 10.09 -1.25 3.84
CA GLY A 274 10.59 -1.42 5.21
C GLY A 274 11.02 -2.86 5.48
N LEU A 275 12.34 -3.10 5.47
CA LEU A 275 12.87 -4.47 5.44
C LEU A 275 12.48 -5.27 6.69
N PRO A 276 12.02 -6.52 6.58
CA PRO A 276 11.86 -7.38 7.75
C PRO A 276 13.22 -7.67 8.39
N ILE A 277 13.36 -7.44 9.70
CA ILE A 277 14.58 -7.71 10.45
C ILE A 277 14.29 -8.33 11.82
N ALA A 278 15.30 -9.01 12.36
CA ALA A 278 15.34 -9.46 13.75
C ALA A 278 16.75 -9.26 14.33
N GLY A 279 16.87 -9.22 15.66
CA GLY A 279 18.17 -9.33 16.32
C GLY A 279 18.76 -10.73 16.11
N LEU A 280 20.07 -10.81 15.80
CA LEU A 280 20.75 -12.09 15.47
C LEU A 280 20.59 -13.15 16.57
N ASN A 281 20.54 -12.73 17.83
CA ASN A 281 20.38 -13.62 18.99
C ASN A 281 18.91 -13.72 19.47
N THR A 282 17.99 -13.01 18.82
CA THR A 282 16.59 -12.84 19.20
C THR A 282 15.70 -12.94 17.95
N LEU A 283 15.88 -14.03 17.19
CA LEU A 283 15.24 -14.23 15.87
C LEU A 283 13.70 -14.26 15.87
N LYS A 284 13.07 -14.39 17.06
CA LYS A 284 11.61 -14.28 17.25
C LYS A 284 11.13 -12.86 17.54
N SER A 285 12.03 -11.96 17.94
CA SER A 285 11.75 -10.55 18.18
C SER A 285 11.85 -9.79 16.85
N GLN A 286 10.83 -9.96 16.02
CA GLN A 286 10.81 -9.47 14.64
C GLN A 286 10.15 -8.09 14.52
N GLY A 287 10.45 -7.41 13.42
CA GLY A 287 9.64 -6.30 12.92
C GLY A 287 10.33 -5.65 11.73
N THR A 288 10.01 -4.39 11.44
CA THR A 288 10.49 -3.72 10.23
C THR A 288 11.58 -2.68 10.47
N MET A 289 12.43 -2.63 9.48
CA MET A 289 13.46 -1.67 9.20
C MET A 289 12.80 -0.47 8.49
N GLY A 290 12.06 0.33 9.27
CA GLY A 290 11.22 1.49 8.90
C GLY A 290 11.59 2.32 7.65
N PHE A 291 12.31 3.45 7.80
CA PHE A 291 12.57 4.44 6.74
C PHE A 291 14.03 4.98 6.73
N PHE A 292 14.47 5.75 5.70
CA PHE A 292 15.88 6.11 5.37
C PHE A 292 16.31 7.63 5.52
N PHE A 293 17.40 7.98 6.27
CA PHE A 293 17.93 9.34 6.63
C PHE A 293 19.47 9.42 6.66
N ARG A 294 20.09 10.58 6.36
CA ARG A 294 21.55 10.76 6.54
C ARG A 294 21.86 11.79 7.62
N VAL A 295 22.91 11.53 8.39
CA VAL A 295 23.64 12.56 9.15
C VAL A 295 25.07 12.51 8.64
N ASP A 296 25.51 13.63 8.06
CA ASP A 296 26.73 13.74 7.27
C ASP A 296 26.86 12.63 6.21
N LYS A 297 27.89 11.79 6.35
CA LYS A 297 28.18 10.66 5.45
C LYS A 297 27.62 9.32 5.95
N ALA A 298 26.90 9.29 7.07
CA ALA A 298 26.46 8.08 7.75
C ALA A 298 24.93 7.85 7.63
N LEU A 299 24.55 6.56 7.56
CA LEU A 299 23.20 6.08 7.19
C LEU A 299 22.65 5.19 8.33
N TYR A 300 21.87 5.81 9.24
CA TYR A 300 21.52 5.35 10.60
C TYR A 300 20.27 4.49 10.82
N ALA A 301 20.44 3.18 10.97
CA ALA A 301 19.37 2.24 11.38
C ALA A 301 18.36 2.80 12.42
N VAL A 302 17.04 2.86 12.16
CA VAL A 302 16.04 3.03 13.24
C VAL A 302 14.80 2.14 13.07
N THR A 303 14.67 1.19 13.98
CA THR A 303 13.61 0.18 14.02
C THR A 303 12.84 0.27 15.34
N ALA A 304 11.99 -0.70 15.67
CA ALA A 304 11.32 -0.76 16.98
C ALA A 304 12.28 -1.30 18.06
N ARG A 305 12.14 -0.85 19.31
CA ARG A 305 13.08 -1.20 20.39
C ARG A 305 13.13 -2.72 20.63
N HIS A 306 11.99 -3.39 20.64
CA HIS A 306 11.86 -4.82 20.96
C HIS A 306 12.67 -5.75 20.05
N ILE A 307 13.03 -5.30 18.84
CA ILE A 307 13.85 -6.07 17.87
C ILE A 307 15.31 -6.19 18.33
N LEU A 308 15.81 -5.19 19.05
CA LEU A 308 17.19 -5.08 19.50
C LEU A 308 17.36 -5.28 21.00
N PHE A 309 16.31 -5.07 21.78
CA PHE A 309 16.33 -5.11 23.24
C PHE A 309 15.17 -5.97 23.76
N PRO A 310 15.41 -6.81 24.76
CA PRO A 310 14.34 -7.49 25.49
C PRO A 310 13.25 -6.53 25.99
N GLU A 311 12.01 -7.03 26.04
CA GLU A 311 10.83 -6.31 26.49
C GLU A 311 10.86 -6.02 28.00
N ASP A 312 11.49 -6.90 28.79
CA ASP A 312 11.66 -6.78 30.24
C ASP A 312 12.68 -5.69 30.65
N GLN A 313 13.51 -5.19 29.72
CA GLN A 313 14.50 -4.13 29.97
C GLN A 313 13.91 -2.70 29.94
N GLY A 314 12.59 -2.54 29.98
CA GLY A 314 11.91 -1.23 30.03
C GLY A 314 12.23 -0.31 28.84
N ASN A 315 11.94 1.00 28.95
CA ASN A 315 12.25 2.00 27.91
C ASN A 315 13.48 2.85 28.28
N GLU A 316 14.50 2.26 28.90
CA GLU A 316 15.73 2.97 29.23
C GLU A 316 16.46 3.47 27.97
N LEU A 317 16.98 4.69 28.04
CA LEU A 317 17.74 5.33 26.96
C LEU A 317 19.05 4.58 26.72
N HIS A 318 19.15 3.90 25.58
CA HIS A 318 20.38 3.23 25.17
C HIS A 318 21.22 4.13 24.25
N SER A 319 22.35 4.61 24.76
CA SER A 319 23.42 5.22 23.96
C SER A 319 24.57 4.23 23.80
N TYR A 320 24.90 3.87 22.56
CA TYR A 320 26.06 3.04 22.25
C TYR A 320 27.35 3.86 22.41
N ASN A 321 28.01 3.70 23.56
CA ASN A 321 29.27 4.40 23.87
C ASN A 321 30.51 3.56 23.52
N SER A 322 30.48 2.25 23.84
CA SER A 322 31.50 1.27 23.43
C SER A 322 30.98 -0.17 23.64
N GLY A 323 31.69 -1.17 23.13
CA GLY A 323 31.40 -2.60 23.35
C GLY A 323 30.94 -3.37 22.09
N PRO A 324 30.43 -4.60 22.23
CA PRO A 324 29.95 -5.38 21.11
C PRO A 324 28.70 -4.75 20.47
N LYS A 325 28.74 -4.50 19.16
CA LYS A 325 27.56 -4.07 18.40
C LYS A 325 26.48 -5.16 18.42
N LYS A 326 25.23 -4.78 18.68
CA LYS A 326 24.07 -5.63 18.42
C LYS A 326 23.99 -5.91 16.92
N LYS A 327 23.98 -7.19 16.55
CA LYS A 327 23.85 -7.65 15.16
C LYS A 327 22.39 -7.90 14.84
N VAL A 328 21.98 -7.59 13.61
CA VAL A 328 20.67 -7.89 13.05
C VAL A 328 20.81 -8.81 11.84
N VAL A 329 19.73 -9.49 11.50
CA VAL A 329 19.59 -10.28 10.27
C VAL A 329 18.40 -9.78 9.45
N LEU A 330 18.48 -9.98 8.14
CA LEU A 330 17.34 -9.81 7.23
C LEU A 330 16.39 -10.99 7.47
N MET A 331 15.18 -10.68 7.93
CA MET A 331 14.16 -11.59 8.46
C MET A 331 14.54 -12.34 9.75
N GLY A 332 13.58 -12.41 10.68
CA GLY A 332 13.61 -13.40 11.76
C GLY A 332 13.08 -14.76 11.28
N THR A 333 13.01 -15.74 12.19
CA THR A 333 12.68 -17.13 11.82
C THR A 333 11.28 -17.28 11.21
N GLU A 334 10.28 -16.58 11.74
CA GLU A 334 8.90 -16.68 11.25
C GLU A 334 8.69 -15.84 9.98
N ALA A 335 9.30 -14.65 9.89
CA ALA A 335 9.27 -13.81 8.70
C ALA A 335 9.94 -14.52 7.51
N PHE A 336 11.07 -15.19 7.74
CA PHE A 336 11.75 -16.00 6.74
C PHE A 336 10.90 -17.22 6.33
N ALA A 337 10.33 -17.94 7.29
CA ALA A 337 9.47 -19.08 7.00
C ALA A 337 8.22 -18.68 6.20
N TYR A 338 7.54 -17.59 6.58
CA TYR A 338 6.39 -17.05 5.86
C TYR A 338 6.76 -16.61 4.44
N PHE A 339 7.88 -15.89 4.27
CA PHE A 339 8.36 -15.47 2.97
C PHE A 339 8.71 -16.67 2.06
N LEU A 340 9.37 -17.69 2.62
CA LEU A 340 9.67 -18.93 1.91
C LEU A 340 8.38 -19.67 1.47
N THR A 341 7.39 -19.79 2.36
CA THR A 341 6.07 -20.37 2.04
C THR A 341 5.34 -19.54 0.96
N SER A 342 5.43 -18.21 1.02
CA SER A 342 4.83 -17.30 0.03
C SER A 342 5.46 -17.48 -1.36
N ILE A 343 6.80 -17.53 -1.45
CA ILE A 343 7.52 -17.82 -2.71
C ILE A 343 7.13 -19.19 -3.24
N LYS A 344 7.15 -20.24 -2.41
CA LYS A 344 6.77 -21.61 -2.80
C LYS A 344 5.35 -21.67 -3.33
N GLY A 345 4.39 -21.04 -2.64
CA GLY A 345 3.01 -20.96 -3.12
C GLY A 345 2.84 -20.15 -4.39
N HIS A 346 3.67 -19.12 -4.61
CA HIS A 346 3.70 -18.39 -5.89
C HIS A 346 4.20 -19.28 -7.03
N ILE A 347 5.29 -20.03 -6.82
CA ILE A 347 5.83 -21.02 -7.77
C ILE A 347 4.77 -22.07 -8.09
N GLY A 348 4.15 -22.70 -7.08
CA GLY A 348 3.07 -23.69 -7.31
C GLY A 348 1.88 -23.12 -8.08
N THR A 349 1.54 -21.85 -7.85
CA THR A 349 0.48 -21.15 -8.59
C THR A 349 0.88 -20.89 -10.06
N GLN A 350 2.16 -20.62 -10.33
CA GLN A 350 2.68 -20.51 -11.69
C GLN A 350 2.70 -21.88 -12.39
N ASN A 351 3.18 -22.93 -11.72
CA ASN A 351 3.17 -24.31 -12.23
C ASN A 351 1.75 -24.76 -12.61
N TYR A 352 0.77 -24.55 -11.72
CA TYR A 352 -0.64 -24.84 -12.00
C TYR A 352 -1.20 -24.08 -13.23
N LYS A 353 -0.82 -22.81 -13.39
CA LYS A 353 -1.18 -22.01 -14.58
C LYS A 353 -0.55 -22.59 -15.85
N ILE A 354 0.71 -23.00 -15.81
CA ILE A 354 1.41 -23.63 -16.93
C ILE A 354 0.66 -24.91 -17.33
N SER A 355 0.40 -25.83 -16.41
CA SER A 355 -0.35 -27.07 -16.72
C SER A 355 -1.75 -26.79 -17.26
N THR A 356 -2.47 -25.80 -16.72
CA THR A 356 -3.79 -25.39 -17.25
C THR A 356 -3.68 -24.87 -18.69
N LEU A 357 -2.64 -24.09 -19.01
CA LEU A 357 -2.41 -23.57 -20.36
C LEU A 357 -1.98 -24.69 -21.32
N GLU A 358 -1.18 -25.65 -20.88
CA GLU A 358 -0.79 -26.84 -21.65
C GLU A 358 -2.02 -27.70 -22.01
N GLU A 359 -2.93 -27.95 -21.07
CA GLU A 359 -4.20 -28.65 -21.33
C GLU A 359 -5.10 -27.88 -22.32
N GLN A 360 -5.16 -26.55 -22.20
CA GLN A 360 -5.91 -25.70 -23.14
C GLN A 360 -5.30 -25.76 -24.54
N VAL A 361 -3.97 -25.66 -24.66
CA VAL A 361 -3.24 -25.77 -25.93
C VAL A 361 -3.46 -27.15 -26.56
N ALA A 362 -3.32 -28.24 -25.80
CA ALA A 362 -3.61 -29.60 -26.28
C ALA A 362 -5.06 -29.75 -26.76
N THR A 363 -6.02 -29.20 -26.02
CA THR A 363 -7.45 -29.22 -26.38
C THR A 363 -7.74 -28.42 -27.64
N LEU A 364 -7.12 -27.24 -27.81
CA LEU A 364 -7.29 -26.39 -28.99
C LEU A 364 -6.62 -26.99 -30.22
N MET A 365 -5.42 -27.58 -30.09
CA MET A 365 -4.76 -28.32 -31.17
C MET A 365 -5.66 -29.45 -31.68
N ALA A 366 -6.13 -30.35 -30.80
CA ALA A 366 -7.02 -31.46 -31.17
C ALA A 366 -8.37 -31.00 -31.79
N ARG A 367 -8.87 -29.82 -31.44
CA ARG A 367 -10.06 -29.21 -32.08
C ARG A 367 -9.76 -28.57 -33.44
N SER A 368 -8.55 -28.04 -33.63
CA SER A 368 -8.11 -27.43 -34.88
C SER A 368 -7.80 -28.44 -36.00
N GLU A 369 -7.53 -29.70 -35.64
CA GLU A 369 -7.35 -30.81 -36.59
C GLU A 369 -8.66 -31.27 -37.25
N GLY A 370 -9.81 -30.80 -36.75
CA GLY A 370 -11.13 -31.07 -37.33
C GLY A 370 -11.47 -30.22 -38.56
N GLY A 371 -12.62 -30.51 -39.19
CA GLY A 371 -13.14 -29.73 -40.31
C GLY A 371 -14.27 -28.76 -39.91
N GLY A 372 -14.30 -27.59 -40.53
CA GLY A 372 -15.38 -26.60 -40.43
C GLY A 372 -15.13 -25.47 -39.42
N SER A 373 -16.10 -24.56 -39.26
CA SER A 373 -15.92 -23.28 -38.55
C SER A 373 -15.45 -23.39 -37.09
N LYS A 374 -15.75 -24.51 -36.41
CA LYS A 374 -15.26 -24.76 -35.05
C LYS A 374 -13.75 -25.01 -34.98
N ALA A 375 -13.16 -25.60 -36.03
CA ALA A 375 -11.72 -25.81 -36.12
C ALA A 375 -10.98 -24.50 -36.46
N GLU A 376 -11.53 -23.69 -37.36
CA GLU A 376 -11.04 -22.34 -37.67
C GLU A 376 -11.09 -21.42 -36.43
N GLN A 377 -12.16 -21.50 -35.65
CA GLN A 377 -12.27 -20.78 -34.37
C GLN A 377 -11.23 -21.25 -33.35
N ALA A 378 -11.04 -22.56 -33.18
CA ALA A 378 -10.02 -23.12 -32.28
C ALA A 378 -8.60 -22.73 -32.69
N ALA A 379 -8.30 -22.69 -34.00
CA ALA A 379 -7.01 -22.23 -34.52
C ALA A 379 -6.78 -20.73 -34.24
N SER A 380 -7.81 -19.90 -34.34
CA SER A 380 -7.76 -18.46 -34.01
C SER A 380 -7.55 -18.20 -32.50
N GLU A 381 -8.21 -18.99 -31.65
CA GLU A 381 -8.04 -18.96 -30.20
C GLU A 381 -6.63 -19.42 -29.78
N LEU A 382 -6.11 -20.49 -30.39
CA LEU A 382 -4.74 -20.98 -30.20
C LEU A 382 -3.70 -19.91 -30.60
N TRP A 383 -3.90 -19.24 -31.74
CA TRP A 383 -2.99 -18.18 -32.21
C TRP A 383 -2.93 -17.00 -31.24
N ARG A 384 -4.08 -16.62 -30.64
CA ARG A 384 -4.13 -15.59 -29.60
C ARG A 384 -3.40 -15.98 -28.32
N LEU A 385 -3.47 -17.25 -27.92
CA LEU A 385 -2.79 -17.80 -26.74
C LEU A 385 -1.26 -17.88 -26.90
N ILE A 386 -0.77 -18.11 -28.12
CA ILE A 386 0.68 -18.15 -28.43
C ILE A 386 1.27 -16.74 -28.62
N ALA A 387 0.44 -15.75 -28.96
CA ALA A 387 0.85 -14.37 -29.23
C ALA A 387 0.76 -13.41 -28.02
N SER A 388 0.37 -13.91 -26.83
CA SER A 388 0.25 -13.16 -25.57
C SER A 388 1.38 -13.47 -24.59
#